data_AF-A0A9D1ECI3-F1
#
_entry.id   AF-A0A9D1ECI3-F1
#
_cell.length_a   1.000
_cell.length_b   1.000
_cell.length_c   1.000
_cell.angle_alpha   90.00
_cell.angle_beta   90.00
_cell.angle_gamma   90.00
#
_symmetry.space_group_name_H-M   'P 1'
#
loop_
_entity.id
_entity.type
_entity.pdbx_description
1 polymer ?
#
loop_
_entity_poly.entity_id
_entity_poly.type
_entity_poly.pdbx_seq_one_letter_code
_entity_poly.pdbx_strand_id
1 'polypeptide(L)'
;MNSDEWINEAENTIKELKSLLGDTAIDIQHIGSTAIPLIHAKPIIDIVIGVQKLNDIQPYVEVLQERGFVFRGEDVSGQVDILV
;
A
#
# COMPACT_ATOMS: atom_id res chain seq x y z
N MET A 1 -7.33 11.94 12.28
CA MET A 1 -7.28 12.42 10.90
C MET A 1 -8.69 12.68 10.39
N ASN A 2 -8.88 13.67 9.54
CA ASN A 2 -10.13 13.90 8.79
C ASN A 2 -10.02 13.30 7.37
N SER A 3 -11.10 13.36 6.58
CA SER A 3 -11.13 12.78 5.23
C SER A 3 -10.05 13.34 4.29
N ASP A 4 -9.75 14.63 4.37
CA ASP A 4 -8.74 15.26 3.50
C ASP A 4 -7.32 14.80 3.89
N GLU A 5 -7.05 14.65 5.18
CA GLU A 5 -5.78 14.12 5.67
C GLU A 5 -5.56 12.67 5.24
N TRP A 6 -6.61 11.82 5.23
CA TRP A 6 -6.51 10.45 4.73
C TRP A 6 -6.20 10.39 3.25
N ILE A 7 -6.85 11.22 2.43
CA ILE A 7 -6.62 11.29 0.99
C ILE A 7 -5.18 11.74 0.71
N ASN A 8 -4.73 12.80 1.37
CA ASN A 8 -3.38 13.32 1.18
C ASN A 8 -2.30 12.30 1.56
N GLU A 9 -2.49 11.62 2.68
CA GLU A 9 -1.54 10.60 3.13
C GLU A 9 -1.52 9.41 2.18
N ALA A 10 -2.70 8.92 1.75
CA ALA A 10 -2.79 7.85 0.75
C ALA A 10 -2.11 8.24 -0.57
N GLU A 11 -2.32 9.46 -1.07
CA GLU A 11 -1.64 9.94 -2.27
C GLU A 11 -0.11 9.99 -2.12
N ASN A 12 0.39 10.40 -0.94
CA ASN A 12 1.81 10.44 -0.67
C ASN A 12 2.41 9.03 -0.62
N THR A 13 1.76 8.09 0.09
CA THR A 13 2.18 6.69 0.14
C THR A 13 2.15 6.05 -1.25
N ILE A 14 1.11 6.31 -2.06
CA ILE A 14 1.02 5.81 -3.45
C ILE A 14 2.18 6.35 -4.30
N LYS A 15 2.52 7.64 -4.18
CA LYS A 15 3.66 8.23 -4.90
C LYS A 15 4.98 7.60 -4.49
N GLU A 16 5.20 7.38 -3.19
CA GLU A 16 6.40 6.70 -2.68
C GLU A 16 6.50 5.27 -3.22
N LEU A 17 5.43 4.48 -3.07
CA LEU A 17 5.37 3.09 -3.54
C LEU A 17 5.60 3.00 -5.06
N LYS A 18 4.97 3.89 -5.83
CA LYS A 18 5.19 3.95 -7.29
C LYS A 18 6.65 4.27 -7.63
N SER A 19 7.28 5.17 -6.89
CA SER A 19 8.70 5.52 -7.08
C SER A 19 9.64 4.36 -6.73
N LEU A 20 9.30 3.53 -5.75
CA LEU A 20 10.11 2.39 -5.32
C LEU A 20 9.94 1.19 -6.24
N LEU A 21 8.70 0.87 -6.61
CA LEU A 21 8.35 -0.33 -7.36
C LEU A 21 8.49 -0.15 -8.87
N GLY A 22 8.38 1.08 -9.38
CA GLY A 22 8.44 1.37 -10.81
C GLY A 22 7.39 0.59 -11.60
N ASP A 23 7.80 0.01 -12.72
CA ASP A 23 6.90 -0.73 -13.63
C ASP A 23 6.37 -2.05 -13.04
N THR A 24 6.94 -2.53 -11.92
CA THR A 24 6.42 -3.70 -11.21
C THR A 24 5.02 -3.43 -10.64
N ALA A 25 4.77 -2.20 -10.20
CA ALA A 25 3.44 -1.76 -9.76
C ALA A 25 2.58 -1.38 -10.98
N ILE A 26 1.80 -2.35 -11.46
CA ILE A 26 0.88 -2.16 -12.59
C ILE A 26 -0.24 -1.20 -12.22
N ASP A 27 -0.72 -1.29 -10.98
CA ASP A 27 -1.77 -0.42 -10.45
C ASP A 27 -1.59 -0.22 -8.95
N ILE A 28 -2.01 0.94 -8.43
CA ILE A 28 -1.96 1.25 -7.00
C ILE A 28 -3.19 2.06 -6.62
N GLN A 29 -3.97 1.58 -5.65
CA GLN A 29 -5.22 2.23 -5.25
C GLN A 29 -5.36 2.35 -3.72
N HIS A 30 -5.98 3.44 -3.29
CA HIS A 30 -6.46 3.61 -1.91
C HIS A 30 -7.81 2.91 -1.77
N ILE A 31 -7.87 1.93 -0.88
CA ILE A 31 -9.08 1.14 -0.59
C ILE A 31 -9.45 1.26 0.89
N GLY A 32 -10.44 0.48 1.31
CA GLY A 32 -10.87 0.44 2.71
C GLY A 32 -11.71 1.64 3.12
N SER A 33 -11.95 1.76 4.42
CA SER A 33 -12.88 2.77 4.94
C SER A 33 -12.33 4.20 4.86
N THR A 34 -11.02 4.38 4.95
CA THR A 34 -10.41 5.71 4.86
C THR A 34 -10.43 6.30 3.45
N ALA A 35 -10.70 5.49 2.41
CA ALA A 35 -10.91 5.93 1.03
C ALA A 35 -12.31 6.51 0.78
N ILE A 36 -13.25 6.34 1.72
CA ILE A 36 -14.63 6.84 1.59
C ILE A 36 -14.73 8.19 2.32
N PRO A 37 -15.05 9.29 1.62
CA PRO A 37 -15.24 10.58 2.28
C PRO A 37 -16.39 10.55 3.29
N LEU A 38 -16.26 11.35 4.35
CA LEU A 38 -17.33 11.63 5.33
C LEU A 38 -17.77 10.43 6.20
N ILE A 39 -16.98 9.36 6.28
CA ILE A 39 -17.24 8.27 7.23
C ILE A 39 -16.27 8.28 8.41
N HIS A 40 -16.73 7.80 9.57
CA HIS A 40 -15.86 7.55 10.71
C HIS A 40 -15.24 6.17 10.56
N ALA A 41 -13.91 6.13 10.50
CA ALA A 41 -13.14 4.91 10.33
C ALA A 41 -11.99 4.85 11.34
N LYS A 42 -11.40 3.67 11.51
CA LYS A 42 -10.08 3.57 12.16
C LYS A 42 -9.08 4.35 11.31
N PRO A 43 -8.11 5.08 11.91
CA PRO A 43 -7.14 5.87 11.16
C PRO A 43 -6.04 4.95 10.59
N ILE A 44 -6.43 4.06 9.68
CA ILE A 44 -5.56 3.10 9.00
C ILE A 44 -5.81 3.28 7.50
N ILE A 45 -4.74 3.45 6.73
CA ILE A 45 -4.80 3.63 5.29
C ILE A 45 -4.50 2.28 4.63
N ASP A 46 -5.46 1.80 3.85
CA ASP A 46 -5.32 0.53 3.14
C ASP A 46 -4.95 0.83 1.67
N ILE A 47 -3.75 0.41 1.25
CA ILE A 47 -3.30 0.54 -0.14
C ILE A 47 -3.19 -0.85 -0.77
N VAL A 48 -3.74 -1.02 -1.97
CA VAL A 48 -3.57 -2.23 -2.77
C VAL A 48 -2.64 -1.95 -3.94
N ILE A 49 -1.75 -2.89 -4.24
CA ILE A 49 -0.79 -2.83 -5.35
C ILE A 49 -1.07 -4.03 -6.27
N GLY A 50 -1.40 -3.76 -7.53
CA GLY A 50 -1.48 -4.75 -8.57
C GLY A 50 -0.10 -5.03 -9.17
N VAL A 51 0.29 -6.30 -9.21
CA VAL A 51 1.54 -6.78 -9.84
C VAL A 51 1.25 -7.93 -10.80
N GLN A 52 2.15 -8.20 -11.75
CA GLN A 52 1.93 -9.28 -12.72
C GLN A 52 1.95 -10.66 -12.07
N LYS A 53 2.89 -10.88 -11.15
CA LYS A 53 3.01 -12.06 -10.28
C LYS A 53 3.39 -11.61 -8.88
N LEU A 54 2.85 -12.27 -7.85
CA LEU A 54 3.16 -11.92 -6.46
C LEU A 54 4.66 -11.94 -6.16
N ASN A 55 5.39 -12.92 -6.71
CA ASN A 55 6.84 -13.03 -6.54
C ASN A 55 7.63 -11.85 -7.14
N ASP A 56 7.03 -11.02 -7.99
CA ASP A 56 7.70 -9.84 -8.55
C ASP A 56 7.95 -8.77 -7.46
N ILE A 57 7.26 -8.85 -6.31
CA ILE A 57 7.52 -7.96 -5.16
C ILE A 57 8.78 -8.34 -4.38
N GLN A 58 9.25 -9.58 -4.50
CA GLN A 58 10.31 -10.11 -3.64
C GLN A 58 11.63 -9.31 -3.68
N PRO A 59 12.10 -8.81 -4.84
CA PRO A 59 13.30 -7.98 -4.91
C PRO A 59 13.17 -6.64 -4.17
N TYR A 60 11.95 -6.18 -3.87
CA TYR A 60 11.69 -4.89 -3.25
C TYR A 60 11.48 -4.99 -1.74
N VAL A 61 11.41 -6.19 -1.17
CA VAL A 61 11.15 -6.38 0.27
C VAL A 61 12.19 -5.66 1.13
N GLU A 62 13.48 -5.79 0.78
CA GLU A 62 14.56 -5.16 1.55
C GLU A 62 14.47 -3.63 1.51
N VAL A 63 14.28 -3.02 0.33
CA VAL A 63 14.17 -1.55 0.22
C VAL A 63 12.89 -1.02 0.89
N LEU A 64 11.80 -1.78 0.85
CA LEU A 64 10.57 -1.44 1.57
C LEU A 64 10.81 -1.48 3.09
N GLN A 65 11.51 -2.50 3.59
CA GLN A 65 11.88 -2.58 5.01
C GLN A 65 12.77 -1.43 5.47
N GLU A 66 13.73 -1.00 4.65
CA GLU A 66 14.55 0.19 4.92
C GLU A 66 13.72 1.48 5.00
N ARG A 67 12.59 1.52 4.30
CA ARG A 67 11.61 2.63 4.34
C ARG A 67 10.58 2.50 5.47
N GLY A 68 10.71 1.49 6.33
CA GLY A 68 9.85 1.28 7.49
C GLY A 68 8.65 0.35 7.23
N PHE A 69 8.53 -0.22 6.03
CA PHE A 69 7.46 -1.17 5.73
C PHE A 69 7.77 -2.56 6.33
N VAL A 70 6.77 -3.20 6.92
CA VAL A 70 6.88 -4.54 7.49
C VAL A 70 6.24 -5.54 6.55
N PHE A 71 7.07 -6.38 5.94
CA PHE A 71 6.62 -7.52 5.13
C PHE A 71 6.11 -8.66 6.02
N ARG A 72 4.84 -9.06 5.83
CA ARG A 72 4.23 -10.18 6.57
C ARG A 72 4.11 -11.48 5.76
N GLY A 73 4.36 -11.42 4.45
CA GLY A 73 4.21 -12.56 3.56
C GLY A 73 2.75 -12.81 3.18
N GLU A 74 2.45 -14.03 2.74
CA GLU A 74 1.10 -14.43 2.37
C GLU A 74 0.31 -14.91 3.61
N ASP A 75 -0.62 -14.09 4.10
CA ASP A 75 -1.63 -14.51 5.09
C ASP A 75 -2.84 -15.17 4.41
N VAL A 76 -3.16 -14.72 3.20
CA VAL A 76 -4.21 -15.27 2.32
C VAL A 76 -3.58 -15.70 1.00
N SER A 77 -3.94 -16.90 0.52
CA SER A 77 -3.42 -17.39 -0.77
C SER A 77 -3.74 -16.43 -1.90
N GLY A 78 -2.70 -15.96 -2.60
CA GLY A 78 -2.87 -14.98 -3.67
C GLY A 78 -2.72 -13.52 -3.22
N GLN A 79 -2.40 -13.26 -1.95
CA GLN A 79 -2.22 -11.91 -1.41
C GLN A 79 -0.98 -11.85 -0.52
N VAL A 80 -0.17 -10.81 -0.68
CA VAL A 80 0.98 -10.52 0.17
C VAL A 80 0.69 -9.24 0.95
N ASP A 81 0.85 -9.31 2.27
CA ASP A 81 0.58 -8.17 3.15
C ASP A 81 1.87 -7.44 3.54
N ILE A 82 1.83 -6.11 3.40
CA ILE A 82 2.90 -5.19 3.76
C ILE A 82 2.27 -4.06 4.57
N LEU A 83 2.80 -3.81 5.77
CA LEU A 83 2.28 -2.78 6.68
C LEU A 83 3.25 -1.61 6.83
N VAL A 84 2.73 -0.44 7.19
CA VAL A 84 3.48 0.74 7.63
C VAL A 84 3.02 1.13 9.03
#